data_AF-A0A953A2S9-F1
#
_entry.id   AF-A0A953A2S9-F1
#
_cell.length_a   1.000
_cell.length_b   1.000
_cell.length_c   1.000
_cell.angle_alpha   90.00
_cell.angle_beta   90.00
_cell.angle_gamma   90.00
#
_symmetry.space_group_name_H-M   'P 1'
#
loop_
_entity.id
_entity.type
_entity.pdbx_description
1 polymer ?
#
loop_
_entity_poly.entity_id
_entity_poly.type
_entity_poly.pdbx_seq_one_letter_code
_entity_poly.pdbx_strand_id
1 'polypeptide(L)'
;MLRFSFGATRFVVLIGPFAVKIARIRIVWALVRIYVHLRNREIGKKAVREVSNPRTALGKICGIPSNHRESILWETTMSPRLVPTLWSCGLINIQSRGERVSQEELDREHPFPGLIAGLPEEEVADLLIAHNFCRFRGEVRLHDYGQEKDFILLMRAIARRKSVAFAA
;
A
#
# COMPACT_ATOMS: atom_id res chain seq x y z
N MET A 1 23.69 -3.89 6.73
CA MET A 1 23.38 -5.22 6.13
C MET A 1 22.30 -5.05 5.08
N LEU A 2 22.58 -5.44 3.83
CA LEU A 2 21.63 -5.41 2.72
C LEU A 2 20.78 -6.69 2.73
N ARG A 3 19.45 -6.58 2.70
CA ARG A 3 18.55 -7.74 2.58
C ARG A 3 17.53 -7.51 1.49
N PHE A 4 17.23 -8.56 0.72
CA PHE A 4 16.23 -8.53 -0.34
C PHE A 4 14.99 -9.32 0.08
N SER A 5 13.81 -8.75 -0.15
CA SER A 5 12.53 -9.42 0.01
C SER A 5 11.66 -9.24 -1.22
N PHE A 6 10.86 -10.26 -1.52
CA PHE A 6 10.08 -10.37 -2.74
C PHE A 6 8.59 -10.40 -2.40
N GLY A 7 7.88 -9.28 -2.59
CA GLY A 7 6.41 -9.23 -2.49
C GLY A 7 5.72 -9.48 -3.83
N ALA A 8 4.41 -9.75 -3.86
CA ALA A 8 3.70 -10.07 -5.11
C ALA A 8 3.77 -8.96 -6.19
N THR A 9 3.86 -7.71 -5.76
CA THR A 9 3.77 -6.51 -6.61
C THR A 9 5.02 -5.62 -6.57
N ARG A 10 5.96 -5.83 -5.64
CA ARG A 10 7.14 -4.97 -5.43
C ARG A 10 8.39 -5.80 -5.07
N PHE A 11 9.56 -5.29 -5.40
CA PHE A 11 10.83 -5.69 -4.80
C PHE A 11 11.10 -4.80 -3.58
N VAL A 12 11.53 -5.39 -2.47
CA VAL A 12 11.86 -4.61 -1.26
C VAL A 12 13.33 -4.82 -0.93
N VAL A 13 14.09 -3.74 -0.93
CA VAL A 13 15.51 -3.73 -0.56
C VAL A 13 15.63 -3.03 0.79
N LEU A 14 16.17 -3.72 1.78
CA LEU A 14 16.36 -3.18 3.12
C LEU A 14 17.80 -2.65 3.24
N ILE A 15 17.93 -1.34 3.47
CA ILE A 15 19.21 -0.63 3.58
C ILE A 15 19.23 0.15 4.90
N GLY A 16 19.95 -0.38 5.90
CA GLY A 16 20.00 0.23 7.23
C GLY A 16 18.59 0.42 7.82
N PRO A 17 18.20 1.65 8.20
CA PRO A 17 16.88 1.96 8.76
C PRO A 17 15.79 2.16 7.69
N PHE A 18 16.08 1.87 6.41
CA PHE A 18 15.16 2.14 5.31
C PHE A 18 14.71 0.86 4.60
N ALA A 19 13.48 0.90 4.10
CA ALA A 19 12.91 -0.07 3.18
C ALA A 19 12.65 0.63 1.83
N VAL A 20 13.39 0.22 0.80
CA VAL A 20 13.25 0.72 -0.58
C VAL A 20 12.35 -0.24 -1.35
N LYS A 21 11.11 0.17 -1.61
CA LYS A 21 10.11 -0.60 -2.35
C LYS A 21 10.10 -0.18 -3.83
N ILE A 22 10.49 -1.08 -4.72
CA ILE A 22 10.55 -0.86 -6.17
C ILE A 22 9.38 -1.61 -6.83
N ALA A 23 8.54 -0.91 -7.59
CA ALA A 23 7.40 -1.48 -8.29
C ALA A 23 7.86 -2.55 -9.31
N ARG A 24 7.10 -3.66 -9.41
CA ARG A 24 7.39 -4.70 -10.40
C ARG A 24 6.75 -4.38 -11.72
N ILE A 25 7.59 -4.21 -12.75
CA ILE A 25 7.12 -4.06 -14.12
C ILE A 25 6.98 -5.45 -14.75
N ARG A 26 5.75 -5.92 -14.94
CA ARG A 26 5.47 -7.19 -15.60
C ARG A 26 5.50 -7.04 -17.14
N ILE A 27 6.61 -6.54 -17.69
CA ILE A 27 6.79 -6.31 -19.15
C ILE A 27 6.44 -7.56 -19.95
N VAL A 28 6.88 -8.74 -19.50
CA VAL A 28 6.59 -10.01 -20.19
C VAL A 28 5.09 -10.26 -20.32
N TRP A 29 4.31 -10.00 -19.27
CA TRP A 29 2.84 -10.15 -19.32
C TRP A 29 2.18 -9.12 -20.22
N ALA A 30 2.73 -7.90 -20.27
CA ALA A 30 2.27 -6.89 -21.22
C ALA A 30 2.52 -7.34 -22.67
N LEU A 31 3.71 -7.87 -22.97
CA LEU A 31 4.08 -8.39 -24.29
C LEU A 31 3.23 -9.61 -24.68
N VAL A 32 3.04 -10.57 -23.78
CA VAL A 32 2.17 -11.74 -24.01
C VAL A 32 0.73 -11.31 -24.31
N ARG A 33 0.19 -10.33 -23.56
CA ARG A 33 -1.15 -9.80 -23.84
C ARG A 33 -1.23 -9.11 -25.19
N ILE A 34 -0.21 -8.33 -25.57
CA ILE A 34 -0.14 -7.73 -26.90
C ILE A 34 -0.17 -8.82 -27.98
N TYR A 35 0.64 -9.87 -27.85
CA TYR A 35 0.65 -10.99 -28.78
C TYR A 35 -0.70 -11.70 -28.90
N VAL A 36 -1.36 -11.99 -27.77
CA VAL A 36 -2.70 -12.61 -27.75
C VAL A 36 -3.73 -11.71 -28.44
N HIS A 37 -3.72 -10.40 -28.17
CA HIS A 37 -4.65 -9.47 -28.81
C HIS A 37 -4.34 -9.22 -30.29
N LEU A 38 -3.07 -9.29 -30.71
CA LEU A 38 -2.66 -9.30 -32.11
C LEU A 38 -3.27 -10.52 -32.82
N ARG A 39 -3.10 -11.72 -32.25
CA ARG A 39 -3.63 -12.98 -32.79
C ARG A 39 -5.15 -12.95 -32.93
N ASN A 40 -5.85 -12.39 -31.95
CA ASN A 40 -7.31 -12.32 -31.93
C ASN A 40 -7.89 -11.13 -32.73
N ARG A 41 -7.06 -10.29 -33.37
CA ARG A 41 -7.47 -9.06 -34.08
C ARG A 41 -8.28 -8.08 -33.21
N GLU A 42 -8.01 -8.05 -31.90
CA GLU A 42 -8.75 -7.25 -30.92
C GLU A 42 -8.12 -5.87 -30.64
N ILE A 43 -6.92 -5.62 -31.18
CA ILE A 43 -6.10 -4.45 -30.82
C ILE A 43 -6.77 -3.13 -31.14
N GLY A 44 -7.42 -2.99 -32.29
CA GLY A 44 -8.10 -1.74 -32.65
C GLY A 44 -9.19 -1.38 -31.63
N LYS A 45 -10.04 -2.35 -31.27
CA LYS A 45 -11.16 -2.15 -30.32
C LYS A 45 -10.67 -1.91 -28.89
N LYS A 46 -9.60 -2.59 -28.46
CA LYS A 46 -9.04 -2.45 -27.10
C LYS A 46 -8.13 -1.24 -26.95
N ALA A 47 -7.33 -0.90 -27.95
CA ALA A 47 -6.47 0.29 -27.92
C ALA A 47 -7.32 1.56 -27.76
N VAL A 48 -8.43 1.69 -28.50
CA VAL A 48 -9.36 2.82 -28.34
C VAL A 48 -9.94 2.90 -26.92
N ARG A 49 -10.28 1.76 -26.32
CA ARG A 49 -10.80 1.67 -24.93
C ARG A 49 -9.74 1.95 -23.85
N GLU A 50 -8.49 1.59 -24.10
CA GLU A 50 -7.40 1.75 -23.13
C GLU A 50 -6.74 3.15 -23.23
N VAL A 51 -6.64 3.72 -24.44
CA VAL A 51 -6.21 5.11 -24.65
C VAL A 51 -7.20 6.10 -24.01
N SER A 52 -8.49 5.77 -24.01
CA SER A 52 -9.52 6.56 -23.32
C SER A 52 -9.55 6.38 -21.80
N ASN A 53 -8.76 5.45 -21.23
CA ASN A 53 -8.73 5.22 -19.78
C ASN A 53 -7.29 4.99 -19.24
N PRO A 54 -6.55 6.06 -18.89
CA PRO A 54 -5.20 5.93 -18.35
C PRO A 54 -5.09 5.09 -17.06
N ARG A 55 -6.19 4.82 -16.34
CA ARG A 55 -6.19 3.96 -15.15
C ARG A 55 -5.90 2.49 -15.48
N THR A 56 -6.29 1.99 -16.66
CA THR A 56 -6.00 0.59 -17.06
C THR A 56 -4.54 0.37 -17.44
N ALA A 57 -3.83 1.43 -17.87
CA ALA A 57 -2.39 1.37 -18.14
C ALA A 57 -1.57 1.25 -16.84
N LEU A 58 -1.93 2.01 -15.79
CA LEU A 58 -1.27 1.96 -14.48
C LEU A 58 -1.45 0.61 -13.78
N GLY A 59 -2.57 -0.08 -14.00
CA GLY A 59 -2.80 -1.44 -13.49
C GLY A 59 -1.82 -2.51 -14.02
N LYS A 60 -1.11 -2.24 -15.12
CA LYS A 60 -0.10 -3.13 -15.71
C LYS A 60 1.27 -2.99 -15.04
N ILE A 61 1.49 -1.92 -14.28
CA ILE A 61 2.69 -1.71 -13.47
C ILE A 61 2.30 -1.92 -12.00
N CYS A 62 2.30 -3.18 -11.59
CA CYS A 62 1.95 -3.57 -10.23
C CYS A 62 2.89 -2.88 -9.23
N GLY A 63 2.33 -2.31 -8.17
CA GLY A 63 3.09 -1.64 -7.11
C GLY A 63 3.13 -0.11 -7.22
N ILE A 64 2.98 0.50 -8.42
CA ILE A 64 2.89 1.96 -8.56
C ILE A 64 1.67 2.54 -7.81
N PRO A 65 0.44 2.03 -8.02
CA PRO A 65 -0.73 2.56 -7.32
C PRO A 65 -0.58 2.43 -5.80
N SER A 66 0.06 1.34 -5.36
CA SER A 66 0.29 1.07 -3.95
C SER A 66 1.32 2.04 -3.35
N ASN A 67 2.44 2.32 -4.06
CA ASN A 67 3.44 3.31 -3.65
C ASN A 67 2.87 4.73 -3.62
N HIS A 68 2.01 5.05 -4.60
CA HIS A 68 1.33 6.33 -4.66
C HIS A 68 0.36 6.52 -3.49
N ARG A 69 -0.44 5.50 -3.16
CA ARG A 69 -1.34 5.51 -1.99
C ARG A 69 -0.58 5.68 -0.69
N GLU A 70 0.54 4.97 -0.49
CA GLU A 70 1.39 5.15 0.69
C GLU A 70 1.93 6.58 0.81
N SER A 71 2.36 7.18 -0.31
CA SER A 71 2.82 8.59 -0.32
C SER A 71 1.69 9.53 0.05
N ILE A 72 0.54 9.43 -0.64
CA ILE A 72 -0.62 10.31 -0.39
C ILE A 72 -1.08 10.20 1.06
N LEU A 73 -1.22 8.98 1.58
CA LEU A 73 -1.71 8.79 2.95
C LEU A 73 -0.75 9.40 3.97
N TRP A 74 0.55 9.19 3.79
CA TRP A 74 1.55 9.77 4.66
C TRP A 74 1.57 11.30 4.58
N GLU A 75 1.65 11.88 3.38
CA GLU A 75 1.69 13.33 3.17
C GLU A 75 0.44 14.03 3.69
N THR A 76 -0.73 13.40 3.54
CA THR A 76 -2.00 13.98 3.98
C THR A 76 -2.20 13.93 5.50
N THR A 77 -1.60 12.95 6.18
CA THR A 77 -1.97 12.63 7.57
C THR A 77 -0.83 12.79 8.56
N MET A 78 0.41 12.54 8.13
CA MET A 78 1.62 12.45 8.96
C MET A 78 1.38 11.68 10.28
N SER A 79 0.51 10.67 10.23
CA SER A 79 -0.01 10.05 11.44
C SER A 79 1.10 9.29 12.17
N PRO A 80 1.23 9.44 13.50
CA PRO A 80 2.21 8.65 14.27
C PRO A 80 1.90 7.15 14.26
N ARG A 81 0.71 6.74 13.80
CA ARG A 81 0.30 5.34 13.67
C ARG A 81 0.84 4.67 12.40
N LEU A 82 1.39 5.45 11.48
CA LEU A 82 1.97 4.99 10.22
C LEU A 82 3.49 5.09 10.30
N VAL A 83 4.16 4.17 9.62
CA VAL A 83 5.61 4.26 9.45
C VAL A 83 5.91 5.28 8.35
N PRO A 84 6.77 6.29 8.58
CA PRO A 84 6.98 7.37 7.63
C PRO A 84 7.39 6.94 6.22
N THR A 85 6.64 7.40 5.21
CA THR A 85 7.08 7.43 3.81
C THR A 85 7.99 8.63 3.63
N LEU A 86 9.28 8.40 3.42
CA LEU A 86 10.27 9.48 3.31
C LEU A 86 10.29 10.10 1.91
N TRP A 87 10.03 9.28 0.89
CA TRP A 87 9.99 9.72 -0.50
C TRP A 87 9.27 8.69 -1.38
N SER A 88 8.55 9.15 -2.40
CA SER A 88 7.92 8.29 -3.40
C SER A 88 7.84 8.98 -4.75
N CYS A 89 8.07 8.23 -5.83
CA CYS A 89 7.75 8.64 -7.20
C CYS A 89 6.79 7.66 -7.89
N GLY A 90 6.11 6.81 -7.11
CA GLY A 90 5.29 5.71 -7.62
C GLY A 90 6.13 4.49 -8.02
N LEU A 91 7.18 4.64 -8.83
CA LEU A 91 8.07 3.52 -9.19
C LEU A 91 8.91 3.04 -8.01
N ILE A 92 9.39 3.97 -7.20
CA ILE A 92 10.20 3.71 -6.02
C ILE A 92 9.53 4.42 -4.84
N ASN A 93 9.46 3.74 -3.69
CA ASN A 93 8.98 4.27 -2.43
C ASN A 93 10.00 3.95 -1.35
N ILE A 94 10.50 4.98 -0.66
CA ILE A 94 11.45 4.86 0.44
C ILE A 94 10.66 5.08 1.73
N GLN A 95 10.61 4.05 2.55
CA GLN A 95 9.93 4.10 3.83
C GLN A 95 10.93 3.86 4.96
N SER A 96 10.66 4.44 6.12
CA SER A 96 11.36 4.03 7.34
C SER A 96 11.09 2.55 7.62
N ARG A 97 12.02 1.88 8.29
CA ARG A 97 11.92 0.46 8.64
C ARG A 97 11.78 0.30 10.15
N GLY A 98 10.87 -0.57 10.57
CA GLY A 98 10.78 -1.05 11.94
C GLY A 98 11.22 -2.50 12.10
N GLU A 99 11.10 -2.98 13.32
CA GLU A 99 11.36 -4.37 13.71
C GLU A 99 10.09 -5.21 13.58
N ARG A 100 10.26 -6.53 13.43
CA ARG A 100 9.10 -7.43 13.33
C ARG A 100 8.31 -7.40 14.64
N VAL A 101 6.99 -7.49 14.51
CA VAL A 101 6.04 -7.56 15.62
C VAL A 101 5.36 -8.93 15.56
N SER A 102 5.17 -9.54 16.72
CA SER A 102 4.39 -10.77 16.89
C SER A 102 2.89 -10.50 16.92
N GLN A 103 2.06 -11.52 16.76
CA GLN A 103 0.60 -11.33 16.83
C GLN A 103 0.17 -10.92 18.25
N GLU A 104 0.79 -11.50 19.27
CA GLU A 104 0.54 -11.19 20.67
C GLU A 104 0.86 -9.72 21.00
N GLU A 105 1.94 -9.18 20.43
CA GLU A 105 2.27 -7.75 20.55
C GLU A 105 1.25 -6.87 19.83
N LEU A 106 0.82 -7.25 18.63
CA LEU A 106 -0.18 -6.50 17.86
C LEU A 106 -1.52 -6.44 18.63
N ASP A 107 -1.98 -7.56 19.16
CA ASP A 107 -3.26 -7.66 19.88
C ASP A 107 -3.26 -6.79 21.14
N ARG A 108 -2.10 -6.67 21.82
CA ARG A 108 -1.93 -5.82 23.00
C ARG A 108 -1.82 -4.33 22.68
N GLU A 109 -1.08 -3.97 21.64
CA GLU A 109 -0.65 -2.60 21.35
C GLU A 109 -1.18 -2.11 19.99
N HIS A 110 -2.38 -2.54 19.61
CA HIS A 110 -2.93 -2.25 18.29
C HIS A 110 -3.07 -0.73 18.05
N PRO A 111 -2.56 -0.17 16.94
CA PRO A 111 -2.61 1.29 16.70
C PRO A 111 -4.01 1.81 16.29
N PHE A 112 -4.93 0.93 15.90
CA PHE A 112 -6.30 1.30 15.45
C PHE A 112 -7.45 0.57 16.19
N PRO A 113 -7.49 0.57 17.53
CA PRO A 113 -8.45 -0.24 18.28
C PRO A 113 -9.90 0.18 18.01
N GLY A 114 -10.16 1.49 17.92
CA GLY A 114 -11.51 1.99 17.59
C GLY A 114 -11.96 1.75 16.15
N LEU A 115 -11.03 1.51 15.21
CA LEU A 115 -11.40 1.15 13.84
C LEU A 115 -11.86 -0.31 13.80
N ILE A 116 -11.13 -1.19 14.49
CA ILE A 116 -11.46 -2.63 14.60
C ILE A 116 -12.78 -2.82 15.34
N ALA A 117 -12.96 -2.17 16.50
CA ALA A 117 -14.17 -2.32 17.29
C ALA A 117 -15.44 -1.79 16.59
N GLY A 118 -15.29 -0.89 15.61
CA GLY A 118 -16.39 -0.21 14.95
C GLY A 118 -16.74 -0.73 13.56
N LEU A 119 -16.02 -1.72 13.03
CA LEU A 119 -16.23 -2.27 11.69
C LEU A 119 -16.31 -3.80 11.72
N PRO A 120 -17.04 -4.43 10.78
CA PRO A 120 -17.02 -5.87 10.61
C PRO A 120 -15.61 -6.42 10.38
N GLU A 121 -15.33 -7.63 10.86
CA GLU A 121 -14.01 -8.25 10.77
C GLU A 121 -13.56 -8.39 9.31
N GLU A 122 -14.48 -8.68 8.39
CA GLU A 122 -14.17 -8.82 6.96
C GLU A 122 -13.65 -7.51 6.34
N GLU A 123 -14.14 -6.37 6.85
CA GLU A 123 -13.67 -5.06 6.41
C GLU A 123 -12.29 -4.74 6.95
N VAL A 124 -11.88 -5.26 8.10
CA VAL A 124 -10.59 -4.94 8.74
C VAL A 124 -9.60 -6.11 8.76
N ALA A 125 -9.93 -7.24 8.12
CA ALA A 125 -9.14 -8.48 8.18
C ALA A 125 -7.63 -8.27 7.94
N ASP A 126 -7.26 -7.43 6.96
CA ASP A 126 -5.86 -7.14 6.64
C ASP A 126 -5.16 -6.35 7.77
N LEU A 127 -5.91 -5.53 8.52
CA LEU A 127 -5.40 -4.80 9.67
C LEU A 127 -5.30 -5.66 10.94
N LEU A 128 -5.76 -6.92 10.92
CA LEU A 128 -5.65 -7.82 12.07
C LEU A 128 -4.38 -8.68 12.03
N ILE A 129 -3.61 -8.62 10.94
CA ILE A 129 -2.49 -9.55 10.72
C ILE A 129 -1.16 -8.84 11.03
N ALA A 130 -0.38 -9.38 11.97
CA ALA A 130 0.91 -8.83 12.42
C ALA A 130 1.90 -8.50 11.30
N HIS A 131 1.86 -9.22 10.18
CA HIS A 131 2.75 -8.98 9.04
C HIS A 131 2.62 -7.60 8.38
N ASN A 132 1.52 -6.86 8.64
CA ASN A 132 1.31 -5.49 8.15
C ASN A 132 1.83 -4.43 9.13
N PHE A 133 2.32 -4.84 10.30
CA PHE A 133 2.80 -3.98 11.38
C PHE A 133 4.28 -4.19 11.68
N CYS A 134 4.88 -3.19 12.31
CA CYS A 134 6.24 -3.27 12.79
C CYS A 134 6.42 -2.40 14.04
N ARG A 135 7.48 -2.67 14.82
CA ARG A 135 7.86 -1.85 15.97
C ARG A 135 8.79 -0.77 15.47
N PHE A 136 8.33 0.47 15.52
CA PHE A 136 9.07 1.63 15.05
C PHE A 136 9.15 2.67 16.15
N ARG A 137 10.38 2.96 16.60
CA ARG A 137 10.65 3.87 17.73
C ARG A 137 9.87 3.49 18.99
N GLY A 138 9.82 2.19 19.30
CA GLY A 138 9.17 1.65 20.51
C GLY A 138 7.68 1.39 20.36
N GLU A 139 7.03 1.84 19.30
CA GLU A 139 5.57 1.71 19.12
C GLU A 139 5.21 0.75 17.98
N VAL A 140 4.09 0.03 18.11
CA VAL A 140 3.50 -0.75 17.02
C VAL A 140 2.84 0.20 16.02
N ARG A 141 3.30 0.15 14.77
CA ARG A 141 2.81 1.01 13.68
C ARG A 141 2.52 0.19 12.44
N LEU A 142 1.58 0.68 11.63
CA LEU A 142 1.26 0.08 10.34
C LEU A 142 2.30 0.50 9.31
N HIS A 143 2.91 -0.48 8.65
CA HIS A 143 3.97 -0.26 7.67
C HIS A 143 3.58 -0.65 6.25
N ASP A 144 2.60 -1.55 6.08
CA ASP A 144 1.94 -1.77 4.80
C ASP A 144 0.53 -1.17 4.82
N TYR A 145 0.35 -0.08 4.09
CA TYR A 145 -0.92 0.63 3.92
C TYR A 145 -1.10 1.07 2.46
N GLY A 146 -0.41 0.37 1.55
CA GLY A 146 -0.49 0.62 0.11
C GLY A 146 -1.63 -0.14 -0.57
N GLN A 147 -2.32 -1.03 0.13
CA GLN A 147 -3.51 -1.70 -0.41
C GLN A 147 -4.67 -0.71 -0.51
N GLU A 148 -5.52 -0.90 -1.53
CA GLU A 148 -6.66 -0.01 -1.76
C GLU A 148 -7.62 0.02 -0.57
N LYS A 149 -7.91 -1.18 -0.06
CA LYS A 149 -8.83 -1.40 1.06
C LYS A 149 -8.34 -0.67 2.31
N ASP A 150 -7.09 -0.90 2.71
CA ASP A 150 -6.49 -0.26 3.88
C ASP A 150 -6.44 1.27 3.73
N PHE A 151 -6.03 1.76 2.56
CA PHE A 151 -6.01 3.19 2.28
C PHE A 151 -7.40 3.82 2.44
N ILE A 152 -8.45 3.21 1.86
CA ILE A 152 -9.82 3.71 1.96
C ILE A 152 -10.31 3.70 3.41
N LEU A 153 -10.07 2.61 4.14
CA LEU A 153 -10.47 2.47 5.54
C LEU A 153 -9.81 3.53 6.42
N LEU A 154 -8.50 3.73 6.27
CA LEU A 154 -7.74 4.72 7.03
C LEU A 154 -8.18 6.15 6.69
N MET A 155 -8.43 6.46 5.41
CA MET A 155 -8.95 7.77 5.01
C MET A 155 -10.34 8.04 5.58
N ARG A 156 -11.24 7.04 5.60
CA ARG A 156 -12.56 7.15 6.24
C ARG A 156 -12.46 7.38 7.74
N ALA A 157 -11.59 6.63 8.41
CA ALA A 157 -11.36 6.77 9.85
C ALA A 157 -10.88 8.19 10.23
N ILE A 158 -10.01 8.77 9.39
CA ILE A 158 -9.49 10.12 9.58
C ILE A 158 -10.56 11.18 9.32
N ALA A 159 -11.35 11.02 8.25
CA ALA A 159 -12.44 11.94 7.93
C ALA A 159 -13.50 11.99 9.06
N ARG A 160 -13.88 10.84 9.63
CA ARG A 160 -14.84 10.76 10.75
C ARG A 160 -14.34 11.48 12.01
N ARG A 161 -13.03 11.48 12.27
CA ARG A 161 -12.46 12.24 13.41
C ARG A 161 -12.57 13.75 13.20
N LYS A 162 -12.35 14.23 11.98
CA LYS A 162 -12.51 15.66 11.66
C LYS A 162 -13.96 16.10 11.84
N SER A 163 -14.93 15.33 11.37
CA SER A 163 -16.35 15.71 11.52
C SER A 163 -16.83 15.78 12.97
N VAL A 164 -16.28 14.96 13.88
CA VAL A 164 -16.62 15.00 15.31
C VAL A 164 -15.95 16.20 16.00
N ALA A 165 -14.74 16.59 15.58
CA ALA A 165 -14.03 17.75 16.14
C ALA A 165 -14.63 19.11 15.73
N PHE A 166 -15.48 19.17 14.70
CA PHE A 166 -16.18 20.39 14.26
C PHE A 166 -17.63 20.48 14.77
N ALA A 167 -18.13 19.46 15.46
CA ALA A 167 -19.51 19.39 15.97
C ALA A 167 -19.58 19.57 17.51
N ALA A 168 -18.47 19.94 18.15
CA ALA A 168 -18.35 20.27 19.56
C ALA A 168 -17.94 21.74 19.72
#